data_AF-A0AA42ZIF8-F1
#
_entry.id   AF-A0AA42ZIF8-F1
#
_cell.length_a   1.000
_cell.length_b   1.000
_cell.length_c   1.000
_cell.angle_alpha   90.00
_cell.angle_beta   90.00
_cell.angle_gamma   90.00
#
_symmetry.space_group_name_H-M   'P 1'
#
loop_
_entity.id
_entity.type
_entity.pdbx_description
1 polymer ?
#
loop_
_entity_poly.entity_id
_entity_poly.type
_entity_poly.pdbx_seq_one_letter_code
_entity_poly.pdbx_strand_id
1 'polypeptide(L)' 'MSKRNILFVLAVAGGLVVMVGAVFVTTWEVPRPTAQIEKVIPNERFAR' A
#
# COMPACT_ATOMS: atom_id res chain seq x y z
N MET A 1 -16.60 -21.76 -17.33
CA MET A 1 -15.69 -20.70 -17.85
C MET A 1 -14.40 -21.36 -18.33
N SER A 2 -13.90 -21.03 -19.52
CA SER A 2 -12.62 -21.58 -19.99
C SER A 2 -11.46 -21.06 -19.12
N LYS A 3 -10.41 -21.86 -18.92
CA LYS A 3 -9.18 -21.46 -18.19
C LYS A 3 -8.61 -20.14 -18.75
N ARG A 4 -8.70 -19.94 -20.07
CA ARG A 4 -8.28 -18.70 -20.74
C ARG A 4 -9.10 -17.49 -20.28
N ASN A 5 -10.41 -17.66 -20.08
CA ASN A 5 -11.29 -16.59 -19.62
C ASN A 5 -11.00 -16.25 -18.15
N ILE A 6 -10.69 -17.27 -17.32
CA ILE A 6 -10.30 -17.07 -15.93
C ILE A 6 -8.99 -16.30 -15.84
N LEU A 7 -7.96 -16.70 -16.60
CA LEU A 7 -6.68 -15.99 -16.64
C LEU A 7 -6.83 -14.54 -17.10
N PHE A 8 -7.67 -14.30 -18.10
CA PHE A 8 -7.97 -12.95 -18.58
C PHE A 8 -8.60 -12.09 -17.49
N VAL A 9 -9.61 -12.61 -16.77
CA VAL A 9 -10.26 -11.90 -15.66
C VAL A 9 -9.26 -11.59 -14.55
N LEU A 10 -8.39 -12.53 -14.19
CA LEU A 10 -7.36 -12.30 -13.17
C LEU A 10 -6.36 -11.23 -13.59
N ALA A 11 -5.93 -11.22 -14.86
CA ALA A 11 -5.01 -10.21 -15.37
C ALA A 11 -5.64 -8.81 -15.30
N VAL A 12 -6.91 -8.67 -15.71
CA VAL A 12 -7.62 -7.39 -15.64
C VAL A 12 -7.82 -6.94 -14.19
N ALA A 13 -8.26 -7.84 -13.31
CA ALA A 13 -8.45 -7.52 -11.90
C ALA A 13 -7.14 -7.11 -11.22
N GLY A 14 -6.04 -7.84 -11.46
CA GLY A 14 -4.72 -7.51 -10.96
C GLY A 14 -4.23 -6.15 -11.49
N GLY A 15 -4.43 -5.88 -12.78
CA GLY A 15 -4.10 -4.59 -13.38
C GLY A 15 -4.86 -3.43 -12.73
N LEU A 16 -6.16 -3.60 -12.46
CA LEU A 16 -6.97 -2.59 -11.77
C LEU A 16 -6.46 -2.32 -10.34
N VAL A 17 -6.09 -3.36 -9.59
CA VAL A 17 -5.53 -3.20 -8.24
C VAL A 17 -4.23 -2.40 -8.27
N VAL A 18 -3.33 -2.71 -9.21
CA VAL A 18 -2.06 -1.97 -9.35
C VAL A 18 -2.30 -0.52 -9.73
N MET A 19 -3.22 -0.25 -10.66
CA MET A 19 -3.56 1.11 -11.09
C MET A 19 -4.15 1.94 -9.94
N VAL A 20 -5.09 1.38 -9.19
CA VAL A 20 -5.70 2.04 -8.02
C VAL A 20 -4.64 2.29 -6.95
N GLY A 21 -3.79 1.30 -6.66
CA GLY A 21 -2.70 1.44 -5.70
C GLY A 21 -1.69 2.52 -6.11
N ALA A 22 -1.35 2.60 -7.40
CA ALA A 22 -0.45 3.63 -7.92
C ALA A 22 -1.03 5.04 -7.73
N VAL A 23 -2.30 5.24 -8.11
CA VAL A 23 -2.99 6.54 -7.93
C VAL A 23 -3.09 6.88 -6.44
N PHE A 24 -3.44 5.91 -5.60
CA PHE A 24 -3.52 6.11 -4.16
C PHE A 24 -2.17 6.58 -3.60
N VAL A 25 -1.06 5.91 -3.93
CA VAL A 25 0.28 6.31 -3.45
C VAL A 25 0.69 7.69 -3.94
N THR A 26 0.39 8.05 -5.18
CA THR A 26 0.79 9.36 -5.73
C THR A 26 -0.08 10.53 -5.25
N THR A 27 -1.31 10.25 -4.81
CA THR A 27 -2.26 11.28 -4.36
C THR A 27 -2.40 11.35 -2.84
N TRP A 28 -1.93 10.34 -2.11
CA TRP A 28 -2.12 10.28 -0.67
C TRP A 28 -1.20 11.25 0.07
N GLU A 29 -1.80 12.33 0.57
CA GLU A 29 -1.19 13.17 1.59
C GLU A 29 -1.33 12.50 2.97
N VAL A 30 -0.22 12.05 3.54
CA VAL A 30 -0.21 11.50 4.91
C VAL A 30 -0.44 12.66 5.88
N PRO A 31 -1.54 12.68 6.65
CA PRO A 31 -1.79 13.76 7.59
C PRO A 31 -0.73 13.76 8.69
N ARG A 32 -0.43 14.94 9.23
CA ARG A 32 0.45 15.04 10.39
C ARG A 32 -0.14 14.22 11.56
N PRO A 33 0.69 13.56 12.38
CA PRO A 33 0.24 12.92 13.61
C PRO A 33 -0.56 13.92 14.45
N THR A 34 -1.80 13.60 14.75
CA THR A 34 -2.67 14.42 15.61
C THR A 34 -2.46 14.11 17.09
N ALA A 35 -1.92 12.93 17.39
CA ALA A 35 -1.55 12.53 18.74
C ALA A 35 -0.20 13.14 19.14
N GLN A 36 -0.10 13.57 20.40
CA GLN A 36 1.19 13.96 20.96
C GLN A 36 2.09 12.74 21.11
N ILE A 37 3.37 12.91 20.82
CA ILE A 37 4.36 11.84 20.98
C ILE A 37 4.66 11.70 22.49
N GLU A 38 4.18 10.62 23.10
CA GLU A 38 4.37 10.37 24.55
C GLU A 38 5.74 9.78 24.88
N LYS A 39 6.35 9.02 23.95
CA LYS A 39 7.63 8.35 24.17
C LYS A 39 8.36 8.12 22.86
N VAL A 40 9.65 8.45 22.83
CA VAL A 40 10.56 8.17 21.71
C VAL A 40 11.46 7.00 22.10
N ILE A 41 11.53 5.97 21.25
CA ILE A 41 12.50 4.88 21.43
C ILE A 41 13.85 5.35 20.85
N PRO A 42 14.93 5.37 21.65
CA PRO A 42 16.24 5.75 21.15
C PRO A 42 16.69 4.79 20.04
N ASN A 43 17.24 5.34 18.94
CA ASN A 43 17.65 4.56 17.77
C ASN A 43 18.72 3.51 18.11
N GLU A 44 19.50 3.75 19.17
CA GLU A 44 20.54 2.87 19.70
C GLU A 44 19.97 1.53 20.21
N ARG A 45 18.65 1.41 20.44
CA ARG A 45 18.01 0.14 20.78
C ARG A 45 17.88 -0.83 19.60
N PHE A 46 17.90 -0.35 18.37
CA PHE A 46 17.74 -1.21 17.20
C PHE A 46 19.11 -1.70 16.75
N ALA A 47 19.39 -3.00 16.96
CA ALA A 47 20.59 -3.63 16.41
C ALA A 47 20.48 -3.64 14.87
N ARG A 48 21.57 -3.27 14.20
CA ARG A 48 21.69 -3.26 12.74
C ARG A 48 22.01 -4.66 12.21
#